data_AF-A0A975LC90-F1
#
_entry.id   AF-A0A975LC90-F1
#
_cell.length_a   1.000
_cell.length_b   1.000
_cell.length_c   1.000
_cell.angle_alpha   90.00
_cell.angle_beta   90.00
_cell.angle_gamma   90.00
#
_symmetry.space_group_name_H-M   'P 1'
#
loop_
_entity.id
_entity.type
_entity.pdbx_description
1 polymer ?
#
loop_
_entity_poly.entity_id
_entity_poly.type
_entity_poly.pdbx_seq_one_letter_code
_entity_poly.pdbx_strand_id
1 'polypeptide(L)'
;MRAEVGDRLVIESPNADTHRRTGVVTRVRGSEGTPPYQVHWSGDDPGHEALVHPGPDAHIEHPPGADGREGADAMQTMKRWNVDVVVAEENEGAAARTWAEVGLVADDGTALRGHGMARKHPTDLDVPEIGEELAVSRALSDLSRQLRQVAAADINDNTGTPWRPV
;
A
#
# COMPACT_ATOMS: atom_id res chain seq x y z
N MET A 1 9.36 -29.47 23.78
CA MET A 1 9.41 -28.52 22.66
C MET A 1 8.60 -27.29 23.06
N ARG A 2 9.14 -26.08 22.90
CA ARG A 2 8.43 -24.81 23.15
C ARG A 2 8.65 -23.87 21.97
N ALA A 3 7.65 -23.09 21.61
CA ALA A 3 7.70 -22.11 20.53
C ALA A 3 7.02 -20.80 20.95
N GLU A 4 7.41 -19.72 20.29
CA GLU A 4 6.79 -18.40 20.33
C GLU A 4 6.20 -18.05 18.95
N VAL A 5 5.32 -17.05 18.90
CA VAL A 5 4.80 -16.56 17.62
C VAL A 5 5.94 -15.90 16.84
N GLY A 6 6.10 -16.26 15.57
CA GLY A 6 7.20 -15.83 14.71
C GLY A 6 8.35 -16.84 14.61
N ASP A 7 8.37 -17.86 15.49
CA ASP A 7 9.32 -18.96 15.37
C ASP A 7 9.07 -19.80 14.11
N ARG A 8 10.13 -20.43 13.61
CA ARG A 8 10.03 -21.35 12.48
C ARG A 8 9.96 -22.80 12.98
N LEU A 9 8.83 -23.47 12.71
CA LEU A 9 8.69 -24.90 12.89
C LEU A 9 9.24 -25.63 11.67
N VAL A 10 10.21 -26.50 11.91
CA VAL A 10 10.77 -27.41 10.90
C VAL A 10 10.39 -28.82 11.28
N ILE A 11 9.71 -29.52 10.37
CA ILE A 11 9.45 -30.96 10.49
C ILE A 11 10.37 -31.68 9.50
N GLU A 12 11.38 -32.34 10.04
CA GLU A 12 12.23 -33.23 9.26
C GLU A 12 11.44 -34.52 8.98
N SER A 13 11.49 -35.01 7.74
CA SER A 13 10.87 -36.30 7.41
C SER A 13 11.98 -37.34 7.24
N PRO A 14 11.94 -38.47 7.97
CA PRO A 14 12.93 -39.53 7.81
C PRO A 14 12.74 -40.36 6.51
N ASN A 15 11.63 -40.16 5.78
CA ASN A 15 11.31 -40.91 4.56
C ASN A 15 11.46 -40.03 3.32
N ALA A 16 12.15 -40.55 2.30
CA ALA A 16 12.54 -39.85 1.06
C ALA A 16 11.38 -39.32 0.19
N ASP A 17 10.12 -39.62 0.51
CA ASP A 17 8.94 -39.24 -0.26
C ASP A 17 8.11 -38.09 0.35
N THR A 18 8.52 -37.51 1.48
CA THR A 18 7.84 -36.33 2.05
C THR A 18 8.82 -35.17 2.20
N HIS A 19 8.56 -34.09 1.47
CA HIS A 19 9.40 -32.89 1.44
C HIS A 19 9.55 -32.31 2.86
N ARG A 20 10.77 -31.94 3.27
CA ARG A 20 11.04 -31.16 4.49
C ARG A 20 10.06 -29.99 4.54
N ARG A 21 9.22 -29.94 5.58
CA ARG A 21 8.20 -28.88 5.70
C ARG A 21 8.67 -27.85 6.69
N THR A 22 8.72 -26.61 6.22
CA THR A 22 9.04 -25.45 7.04
C THR A 22 7.80 -24.56 7.11
N GLY A 23 7.50 -24.01 8.28
CA GLY A 23 6.41 -23.06 8.45
C GLY A 23 6.66 -22.13 9.63
N VAL A 24 5.99 -20.98 9.63
CA VAL A 24 6.08 -20.00 10.72
C VAL A 24 4.93 -20.24 11.70
N VAL A 25 5.25 -20.29 13.00
CA VAL A 25 4.27 -20.37 14.08
C VAL A 25 3.52 -19.04 14.15
N THR A 26 2.26 -19.02 13.73
CA THR A 26 1.41 -17.82 13.78
C THR A 26 0.63 -17.71 15.10
N ARG A 27 0.45 -18.83 15.81
CA ARG A 27 -0.19 -18.85 17.13
C ARG A 27 0.22 -20.07 17.95
N VAL A 28 0.45 -19.89 19.24
CA VAL A 28 0.65 -20.99 20.19
C VAL A 28 -0.62 -21.19 21.02
N ARG A 29 -1.18 -22.39 21.02
CA ARG A 29 -2.45 -22.69 21.72
C ARG A 29 -2.24 -23.38 23.07
N GLY A 30 -1.11 -24.04 23.28
CA GLY A 30 -0.77 -24.60 24.58
C GLY A 30 -0.29 -23.52 25.54
N SER A 31 -0.57 -23.71 26.83
CA SER A 31 -0.03 -22.86 27.89
C SER A 31 1.50 -22.91 27.89
N GLU A 32 2.17 -21.80 28.23
CA GLU A 32 3.63 -21.76 28.39
C GLU A 32 4.43 -22.19 27.14
N GLY A 33 3.92 -21.87 25.95
CA GLY A 33 4.63 -22.13 24.69
C GLY A 33 4.53 -23.58 24.20
N THR A 34 3.62 -24.40 24.76
CA THR A 34 3.47 -25.82 24.41
C THR A 34 2.56 -26.04 23.19
N PRO A 35 2.65 -27.20 22.50
CA PRO A 35 1.73 -27.53 21.41
C PRO A 35 0.28 -27.67 21.87
N PRO A 36 -0.71 -27.53 20.97
CA PRO A 36 -0.54 -27.40 19.52
C PRO A 36 -0.17 -25.99 19.04
N TYR A 37 0.47 -25.94 17.87
CA TYR A 37 0.86 -24.70 17.21
C TYR A 37 0.02 -24.48 15.95
N GLN A 38 -0.44 -23.26 15.70
CA GLN A 38 -0.95 -22.86 14.40
C GLN A 38 0.24 -22.41 13.55
N VAL A 39 0.42 -23.05 12.40
CA VAL A 39 1.60 -22.89 11.56
C VAL A 39 1.15 -22.52 10.15
N HIS A 40 1.73 -21.46 9.61
CA HIS A 40 1.61 -21.10 8.20
C HIS A 40 2.75 -21.76 7.43
N TRP A 41 2.43 -22.69 6.53
CA TRP A 41 3.45 -23.44 5.81
C TRP A 41 4.07 -22.62 4.67
N SER A 42 5.40 -22.59 4.61
CA SER A 42 6.15 -22.09 3.45
C SER A 42 6.38 -23.24 2.48
N GLY A 43 5.67 -23.25 1.36
CA GLY A 43 5.77 -24.25 0.28
C GLY A 43 5.15 -23.73 -1.01
N ASP A 44 4.98 -24.61 -2.01
CA ASP A 44 4.44 -24.25 -3.33
C ASP A 44 2.96 -23.85 -3.34
N ASP A 45 2.25 -24.08 -2.22
CA ASP A 45 0.87 -23.63 -2.00
C ASP A 45 0.86 -22.47 -0.97
N PRO A 46 0.90 -21.21 -1.44
CA PRO A 46 0.92 -20.06 -0.55
C PRO A 46 -0.46 -19.90 0.12
N GLY A 47 -0.52 -20.04 1.45
CA GLY A 47 -1.73 -19.74 2.23
C GLY A 47 -2.21 -20.82 3.20
N HIS A 48 -1.60 -22.01 3.22
CA HIS A 48 -2.12 -23.09 4.07
C HIS A 48 -1.70 -22.93 5.54
N GLU A 49 -2.67 -22.57 6.39
CA GLU A 49 -2.55 -22.67 7.85
C GLU A 49 -3.03 -24.03 8.37
N ALA A 50 -2.27 -24.65 9.26
CA ALA A 50 -2.67 -25.88 9.93
C ALA A 50 -2.40 -25.84 11.42
N LEU A 51 -3.23 -26.55 12.19
CA LEU A 51 -2.94 -26.85 13.59
C LEU A 51 -2.02 -28.08 13.66
N VAL A 52 -0.85 -27.92 14.25
CA VAL A 52 0.22 -28.92 14.26
C VAL A 52 0.48 -29.40 15.68
N HIS A 53 0.48 -30.73 15.82
CA HIS A 53 0.99 -31.45 16.99
C HIS A 53 2.37 -32.01 16.62
N PRO A 54 3.47 -31.34 16.99
CA PRO A 54 4.80 -31.74 16.55
C PRO A 54 5.19 -33.11 17.12
N GLY A 55 5.70 -33.97 16.24
CA GLY A 55 6.29 -35.26 16.59
C GLY A 55 7.77 -35.14 16.97
N PRO A 56 8.47 -36.27 17.18
CA PRO A 56 9.88 -36.29 17.57
C PRO A 56 10.83 -35.68 16.53
N ASP A 57 10.44 -35.66 15.26
CA ASP A 57 11.25 -35.14 14.15
C ASP A 57 11.10 -33.63 13.93
N ALA A 58 10.37 -32.95 14.82
CA ALA A 58 10.11 -31.53 14.73
C ALA A 58 11.02 -30.72 15.67
N HIS A 59 11.58 -29.63 15.15
CA HIS A 59 12.36 -28.68 15.95
C HIS A 59 11.95 -27.22 15.64
N ILE A 60 12.28 -26.32 16.57
CA ILE A 60 12.02 -24.88 16.44
C ILE A 60 13.33 -24.17 16.13
N GLU A 61 13.31 -23.33 15.10
CA GLU A 61 14.37 -22.37 14.80
C GLU A 61 13.91 -20.97 15.21
N HIS A 62 14.58 -20.37 16.19
CA HIS A 62 14.42 -18.96 16.56
C HIS A 62 15.27 -18.11 15.61
N PRO A 63 14.68 -17.23 14.76
CA PRO A 63 15.48 -16.38 13.90
C PRO A 63 16.36 -15.42 14.74
N PRO A 64 17.67 -15.30 14.45
CA PRO A 64 18.55 -14.40 15.18
C PRO A 64 18.19 -12.95 14.85
N GLY A 65 17.55 -12.24 15.80
CA GLY A 65 17.19 -10.83 15.64
C GLY A 65 15.90 -10.36 16.34
N ALA A 66 15.34 -11.14 17.27
CA ALA A 66 14.17 -10.74 18.04
C ALA A 66 14.50 -9.88 19.28
N ASP A 67 15.39 -8.90 19.16
CA ASP A 67 15.49 -7.80 20.11
C ASP A 67 14.97 -6.52 19.44
N GLY A 68 13.69 -6.25 19.70
CA GLY A 68 13.09 -4.91 19.62
C GLY A 68 12.68 -4.41 18.23
N ARG A 69 11.51 -4.86 17.74
CA ARG A 69 10.39 -4.02 17.27
C ARG A 69 9.32 -4.86 16.57
N GLU A 70 8.19 -5.01 17.25
CA GLU A 70 6.82 -5.07 16.73
C GLU A 70 6.65 -5.43 15.25
N GLY A 71 6.71 -6.73 14.95
CA GLY A 71 6.04 -7.31 13.78
C GLY A 71 4.56 -7.52 14.09
N ALA A 72 3.83 -6.44 14.39
CA ALA A 72 2.38 -6.48 14.23
C ALA A 72 2.13 -6.71 12.74
N ASP A 73 1.45 -7.82 12.43
CA ASP A 73 0.60 -8.00 11.26
C ASP A 73 0.69 -6.83 10.27
N ALA A 74 1.52 -6.95 9.23
CA ALA A 74 1.50 -6.01 8.13
C ALA A 74 0.24 -6.27 7.30
N MET A 75 -0.91 -6.12 7.96
CA MET A 75 -2.20 -5.85 7.36
C MET A 75 -1.98 -4.64 6.47
N GLN A 76 -1.79 -4.88 5.18
CA GLN A 76 -1.76 -3.84 4.16
C GLN A 76 -3.14 -3.16 4.19
N THR A 77 -3.31 -2.15 5.04
CA THR A 77 -4.52 -1.35 5.08
C THR A 77 -4.56 -0.50 3.83
N MET A 78 -5.26 -0.99 2.79
CA MET A 78 -5.52 -0.20 1.59
C MET A 78 -6.48 0.93 1.94
N LYS A 79 -6.02 2.17 1.76
CA LYS A 79 -6.85 3.36 1.87
C LYS A 79 -7.21 3.86 0.46
N ARG A 80 -8.50 3.96 0.16
CA ARG A 80 -8.99 4.50 -1.12
C ARG A 80 -9.24 6.00 -0.99
N TRP A 81 -8.64 6.77 -1.90
CA TRP A 81 -8.92 8.20 -2.08
C TRP A 81 -9.61 8.36 -3.43
N ASN A 82 -10.58 9.25 -3.51
CA ASN A 82 -11.26 9.58 -4.77
C ASN A 82 -10.99 11.04 -5.10
N VAL A 83 -10.96 11.34 -6.39
CA VAL A 83 -10.92 12.71 -6.90
C VAL A 83 -12.14 12.94 -7.78
N ASP A 84 -12.72 14.12 -7.68
CA ASP A 84 -13.80 14.56 -8.55
C ASP A 84 -13.20 15.40 -9.67
N VAL A 85 -13.50 15.05 -10.92
CA VAL A 85 -12.99 15.77 -12.10
C VAL A 85 -14.17 16.44 -12.81
N VAL A 86 -14.07 17.75 -12.99
CA VAL A 86 -15.04 18.55 -13.74
C VAL A 86 -14.32 19.18 -14.93
N VAL A 87 -14.89 19.01 -16.12
CA VAL A 87 -14.37 19.58 -17.37
C VAL A 87 -15.41 20.51 -17.97
N ALA A 88 -14.96 21.65 -18.48
CA ALA A 88 -15.79 22.63 -19.16
C ALA A 88 -15.11 23.10 -20.44
N GLU A 89 -15.89 23.22 -21.51
CA GLU A 89 -15.42 23.77 -22.78
C GLU A 89 -16.02 25.14 -23.03
N GLU A 90 -15.18 26.06 -23.48
CA GLU A 90 -15.55 27.41 -23.88
C GLU A 90 -15.10 27.65 -25.32
N ASN A 91 -16.06 27.97 -26.18
CA ASN A 91 -15.83 28.23 -27.59
C ASN A 91 -16.09 29.71 -27.88
N GLU A 92 -15.07 30.40 -28.40
CA GLU A 92 -15.15 31.80 -28.81
C GLU A 92 -14.63 31.95 -30.24
N GLY A 93 -15.55 31.93 -31.20
CA GLY A 93 -15.21 31.95 -32.62
C GLY A 93 -14.41 30.72 -33.02
N ALA A 94 -13.16 30.92 -33.48
CA ALA A 94 -12.25 29.84 -33.85
C ALA A 94 -11.40 29.32 -32.67
N ALA A 95 -11.46 29.96 -31.50
CA ALA A 95 -10.73 29.53 -30.31
C ALA A 95 -11.59 28.58 -29.47
N ALA A 96 -11.05 27.40 -29.16
CA ALA A 96 -11.62 26.48 -28.17
C ALA A 96 -10.67 26.41 -26.97
N ARG A 97 -11.23 26.60 -25.77
CA ARG A 97 -10.52 26.48 -24.50
C ARG A 97 -11.22 25.40 -23.68
N THR A 98 -10.45 24.45 -23.18
CA THR A 98 -10.94 23.41 -22.28
C THR A 98 -10.36 23.67 -20.90
N TRP A 99 -11.21 23.70 -19.89
CA TRP A 99 -10.87 23.89 -18.49
C TRP A 99 -11.16 22.61 -17.72
N ALA A 100 -10.30 22.27 -16.76
CA ALA A 100 -10.53 21.17 -15.85
C ALA A 100 -10.25 21.61 -14.41
N GLU A 101 -11.09 21.14 -13.50
CA GLU A 101 -10.91 21.22 -12.06
C GLU A 101 -10.88 19.81 -11.48
N VAL A 102 -9.93 19.53 -10.59
CA VAL A 102 -9.85 18.27 -9.86
C VAL A 102 -9.94 18.56 -8.37
N GLY A 103 -11.01 18.12 -7.74
CA GLY A 103 -11.23 18.21 -6.30
C GLY A 103 -10.75 16.94 -5.57
N LEU A 104 -10.12 17.12 -4.43
CA LEU A 104 -9.79 16.05 -3.50
C LEU A 104 -10.19 16.47 -2.08
N VAL A 105 -10.88 15.58 -1.38
CA VAL A 105 -11.20 15.74 0.04
C VAL A 105 -10.61 14.55 0.80
N ALA A 106 -9.70 14.83 1.73
CA ALA A 106 -9.10 13.84 2.60
C ALA A 106 -9.92 13.68 3.90
N ASP A 107 -9.72 12.56 4.61
CA ASP A 107 -10.45 12.25 5.84
C ASP A 107 -10.20 13.24 6.99
N ASP A 108 -9.05 13.92 6.98
CA ASP A 108 -8.69 14.95 7.95
C ASP A 108 -9.36 16.30 7.68
N GLY A 109 -10.21 16.37 6.64
CA GLY A 109 -10.90 17.60 6.23
C GLY A 109 -10.10 18.47 5.27
N THR A 110 -8.86 18.09 4.92
CA THR A 110 -8.08 18.77 3.89
C THR A 110 -8.83 18.70 2.56
N ALA A 111 -9.11 19.87 1.98
CA ALA A 111 -9.75 19.99 0.68
C ALA A 111 -8.81 20.73 -0.28
N LEU A 112 -8.48 20.09 -1.39
CA LEU A 112 -7.59 20.61 -2.42
C LEU A 112 -8.30 20.67 -3.77
N ARG A 113 -7.91 21.65 -4.58
CA ARG A 113 -8.43 21.84 -5.94
C ARG A 113 -7.30 22.16 -6.90
N GLY A 114 -7.02 21.22 -7.80
CA GLY A 114 -6.13 21.43 -8.92
C GLY A 114 -6.86 22.03 -10.12
N HIS A 115 -6.21 22.93 -10.85
CA HIS A 115 -6.78 23.57 -12.04
C HIS A 115 -5.90 23.34 -13.28
N GLY A 116 -6.54 23.15 -14.42
CA GLY A 116 -5.88 22.94 -15.69
C GLY A 116 -6.63 23.59 -16.85
N MET A 117 -5.90 24.04 -17.85
CA MET A 117 -6.46 24.63 -19.07
C MET A 117 -5.70 24.10 -20.28
N ALA A 118 -6.42 23.78 -21.34
CA ALA A 118 -5.91 23.50 -22.67
C ALA A 118 -6.50 24.47 -23.69
N ARG A 119 -5.72 24.75 -24.73
CA ARG A 119 -6.16 25.55 -25.88
C ARG A 119 -5.62 24.88 -27.13
N LYS A 120 -6.44 24.77 -28.17
CA LYS A 120 -5.94 24.38 -29.49
C LYS A 120 -5.12 25.50 -30.11
N HIS A 121 -4.16 25.15 -30.97
CA HIS A 121 -3.53 26.14 -31.83
C HIS A 121 -4.55 26.61 -32.89
N PRO A 122 -4.49 27.86 -33.37
CA PRO A 122 -5.45 28.37 -34.37
C PRO A 122 -5.50 27.59 -35.69
N THR A 123 -4.44 26.84 -36.02
CA THR A 123 -4.34 26.01 -37.23
C THR A 123 -4.60 24.54 -36.98
N ASP A 124 -4.79 24.13 -35.74
CA ASP A 124 -5.02 22.73 -35.40
C ASP A 124 -6.49 22.36 -35.63
N LEU A 125 -6.70 21.08 -35.91
CA LEU A 125 -8.04 20.52 -35.95
C LEU A 125 -8.68 20.61 -34.57
N ASP A 126 -9.98 20.88 -34.56
CA ASP A 126 -10.77 20.94 -33.33
C ASP A 126 -11.12 19.50 -32.89
N VAL A 127 -10.36 18.98 -31.93
CA VAL A 127 -10.58 17.66 -31.33
C VAL A 127 -10.78 17.85 -29.83
N PRO A 128 -12.03 17.96 -29.36
CA PRO A 128 -12.38 18.21 -27.96
C PRO A 128 -11.64 17.29 -26.99
N GLU A 129 -11.58 15.99 -27.29
CA GLU A 129 -11.02 14.95 -26.42
C GLU A 129 -9.54 15.22 -26.08
N ILE A 130 -8.77 15.80 -27.01
CA ILE A 130 -7.36 16.17 -26.78
C ILE A 130 -7.27 17.33 -25.77
N GLY A 131 -8.17 18.30 -25.89
CA GLY A 131 -8.27 19.43 -24.96
C GLY A 131 -8.63 18.96 -23.56
N GLU A 132 -9.57 18.02 -23.44
CA GLU A 132 -10.01 17.44 -22.18
C GLU A 132 -8.87 16.70 -21.46
N GLU A 133 -8.25 15.73 -22.13
CA GLU A 133 -7.16 14.94 -21.56
C GLU A 133 -6.00 15.84 -21.07
N LEU A 134 -5.66 16.86 -21.87
CA LEU A 134 -4.59 17.78 -21.55
C LEU A 134 -4.96 18.73 -20.39
N ALA A 135 -6.20 19.23 -20.36
CA ALA A 135 -6.67 20.06 -19.25
C ALA A 135 -6.71 19.25 -17.94
N VAL A 136 -7.24 18.03 -17.97
CA VAL A 136 -7.30 17.12 -16.81
C VAL A 136 -5.90 16.75 -16.32
N SER A 137 -4.98 16.40 -17.22
CA SER A 137 -3.58 16.12 -16.86
C SER A 137 -2.90 17.29 -16.14
N ARG A 138 -3.15 18.53 -16.62
CA ARG A 138 -2.64 19.76 -15.99
C ARG A 138 -3.27 20.00 -14.61
N ALA A 139 -4.57 19.78 -14.47
CA ALA A 139 -5.27 19.90 -13.19
C ALA A 139 -4.76 18.87 -12.16
N LEU A 140 -4.52 17.62 -12.58
CA LEU A 140 -3.93 16.58 -11.73
C LEU A 140 -2.48 16.91 -11.34
N SER A 141 -1.70 17.49 -12.24
CA SER A 141 -0.33 17.95 -11.96
C SER A 141 -0.32 19.08 -10.92
N ASP A 142 -1.28 20.00 -11.01
CA ASP A 142 -1.45 21.07 -10.04
C ASP A 142 -1.88 20.53 -8.67
N LEU A 143 -2.87 19.63 -8.63
CA LEU A 143 -3.29 18.94 -7.41
C LEU A 143 -2.14 18.18 -6.75
N SER A 144 -1.33 17.47 -7.56
CA SER A 144 -0.15 16.73 -7.10
C SER A 144 0.87 17.66 -6.44
N ARG A 145 1.09 18.85 -7.01
CA ARG A 145 1.96 19.88 -6.43
C ARG A 145 1.42 20.39 -5.09
N GLN A 146 0.12 20.65 -4.99
CA GLN A 146 -0.52 21.11 -3.76
C GLN A 146 -0.45 20.03 -2.66
N LEU A 147 -0.72 18.77 -2.99
CA LEU A 147 -0.59 17.64 -2.06
C LEU A 147 0.81 17.53 -1.47
N ARG A 148 1.85 17.71 -2.29
CA ARG A 148 3.24 17.73 -1.80
C ARG A 148 3.50 18.89 -0.82
N GLN A 149 2.86 20.05 -1.03
CA GLN A 149 3.00 21.20 -0.14
C GLN A 149 2.30 20.98 1.21
N VAL A 150 1.10 20.40 1.20
CA VAL A 150 0.38 20.02 2.44
C VAL A 150 1.18 18.99 3.22
N ALA A 151 1.62 17.91 2.57
CA ALA A 151 2.43 16.89 3.24
C ALA A 151 3.73 17.47 3.83
N ALA A 152 4.36 18.43 3.14
CA ALA A 152 5.52 19.13 3.68
C ALA A 152 5.21 19.92 4.96
N ALA A 153 4.05 20.61 4.98
CA ALA A 153 3.60 21.34 6.15
C ALA A 153 3.31 20.39 7.32
N ASP A 154 2.57 19.31 7.09
CA ASP A 154 2.21 18.34 8.13
C ASP A 154 3.44 17.63 8.74
N ILE A 155 4.45 17.36 7.91
CA ILE A 155 5.73 16.83 8.39
C ILE A 155 6.42 17.86 9.27
N ASN A 156 6.47 19.13 8.87
CA ASN A 156 7.12 20.18 9.67
C ASN A 156 6.44 20.36 11.03
N ASP A 157 5.11 20.37 11.04
CA ASP A 157 4.31 20.57 12.24
C ASP A 157 4.45 19.40 13.24
N ASN A 158 4.66 18.18 12.74
CA ASN A 158 4.81 16.98 13.60
C ASN A 158 6.26 16.59 13.93
N THR A 159 7.24 16.96 13.11
CA THR A 159 8.66 16.56 13.30
C THR A 159 9.53 17.66 13.91
N GLY A 160 9.06 18.92 13.94
CA GLY A 160 9.84 20.06 14.43
C GLY A 160 11.10 20.37 13.62
N THR A 161 11.32 19.69 12.49
CA THR A 161 12.48 19.87 11.61
C THR A 161 11.98 20.10 10.18
N PRO A 162 12.37 21.20 9.50
CA PRO A 162 11.79 21.55 8.21
C PRO A 162 12.18 20.56 7.11
N TRP A 163 11.22 19.79 6.59
CA TRP A 163 11.32 18.98 5.39
C TRP A 163 11.16 19.84 4.13
N ARG A 164 12.08 19.67 3.17
CA ARG A 164 12.00 20.29 1.84
C ARG A 164 11.95 19.19 0.78
N PRO A 165 10.91 19.14 -0.08
CA PRO A 165 10.89 18.22 -1.21
C PRO A 165 11.93 18.62 -2.26
N VAL A 166 12.55 17.61 -2.88
CA VAL A 166 13.36 17.74 -4.12
C VAL A 166 12.50 17.64 -5.36
#